data_AF-A0A3N5END1-F1
#
_entry.id   AF-A0A3N5END1-F1
#
_cell.length_a   1.000
_cell.length_b   1.000
_cell.length_c   1.000
_cell.angle_alpha   90.00
_cell.angle_beta   90.00
_cell.angle_gamma   90.00
#
_symmetry.space_group_name_H-M   'P 1'
#
loop_
_entity.id
_entity.type
_entity.pdbx_description
1 polymer ?
#
loop_
_entity_poly.entity_id
_entity_poly.type
_entity_poly.pdbx_seq_one_letter_code
_entity_poly.pdbx_strand_id
1 'polypeptide(L)' 'MTLVHVPSPLFSYTGNRAEVKATGATLAEILNDLDRQFPGFKFRVVDEQDR' A
#
# COMPACT_ATOMS: atom_id res chain seq x y z
N MET A 1 10.96 -5.26 7.10
CA MET A 1 10.87 -3.97 6.37
C MET A 1 11.17 -4.26 4.92
N THR A 2 10.21 -3.98 4.05
CA THR A 2 10.18 -4.41 2.64
C THR A 2 9.90 -3.20 1.76
N LEU A 3 10.48 -3.18 0.55
CA LEU A 3 10.22 -2.16 -0.46
C LEU A 3 9.00 -2.58 -1.29
N VAL A 4 8.02 -1.69 -1.41
CA VAL A 4 6.80 -1.91 -2.19
C VAL A 4 6.81 -0.97 -3.39
N HIS A 5 6.70 -1.54 -4.59
CA HIS A 5 6.54 -0.77 -5.82
C HIS A 5 5.09 -0.34 -5.98
N VAL A 6 4.91 0.94 -6.27
CA VAL A 6 3.61 1.59 -6.37
C VAL A 6 3.27 1.75 -7.84
N PRO A 7 2.09 1.30 -8.30
CA PRO A 7 1.57 1.63 -9.63
C PRO A 7 1.35 3.13 -9.80
N SER A 8 1.57 3.66 -11.01
CA SER A 8 1.39 5.10 -11.29
C SER A 8 0.01 5.68 -10.90
N PRO A 9 -1.12 4.95 -10.99
CA PRO A 9 -2.41 5.48 -10.52
C PRO A 9 -2.47 5.78 -9.01
N LEU A 10 -1.57 5.21 -8.21
CA LEU A 10 -1.55 5.34 -6.76
C LEU A 10 -0.51 6.37 -6.25
N PHE A 11 0.22 7.03 -7.15
CA PHE A 11 1.24 8.02 -6.77
C PHE A 11 0.67 9.19 -5.96
N SER A 12 -0.57 9.58 -6.21
CA SER A 12 -1.26 10.62 -5.43
C SER A 12 -1.41 10.26 -3.94
N TYR A 13 -1.47 8.97 -3.61
CA TYR A 13 -1.55 8.48 -2.23
C TYR A 13 -0.18 8.42 -1.56
N THR A 14 0.90 8.21 -2.32
CA THR A 14 2.26 8.01 -1.79
C THR A 14 3.13 9.26 -1.84
N GLY A 15 2.55 10.41 -2.18
CA GLY A 15 3.27 11.68 -2.35
C GLY A 15 4.19 11.67 -3.57
N ASN A 16 3.70 11.13 -4.68
CA ASN A 16 4.42 10.94 -5.95
C ASN A 16 5.65 10.04 -5.87
N ARG A 17 5.63 9.04 -4.96
CA ARG A 17 6.71 8.07 -4.81
C ARG A 17 6.36 6.76 -5.52
N ALA A 18 7.27 6.30 -6.36
CA ALA A 18 7.19 5.00 -7.03
C ALA A 18 7.49 3.81 -6.11
N GLU A 19 8.14 4.08 -4.98
CA GLU A 19 8.53 3.06 -4.01
C GLU A 19 8.32 3.58 -2.59
N VAL A 20 7.78 2.72 -1.74
CA VAL A 20 7.54 3.02 -0.32
C VAL A 20 8.01 1.87 0.55
N LYS A 21 8.36 2.16 1.81
CA LYS A 21 8.76 1.13 2.77
C LYS A 21 7.54 0.71 3.59
N ALA A 22 7.34 -0.59 3.72
CA ALA A 22 6.31 -1.16 4.58
C ALA A 22 6.87 -2.25 5.49
N THR A 23 6.21 -2.51 6.61
CA THR A 23 6.61 -3.55 7.57
C THR A 23 5.47 -4.53 7.83
N GLY A 24 5.77 -5.81 7.64
CA GLY A 24 4.86 -6.93 7.87
C GLY A 24 5.54 -8.24 7.46
N ALA A 25 5.18 -9.33 8.12
CA ALA A 25 5.54 -10.70 7.78
C ALA A 25 4.59 -11.32 6.76
N THR A 26 3.39 -10.75 6.59
CA THR A 26 2.39 -11.20 5.63
C THR A 26 1.94 -10.08 4.68
N LEU A 27 1.33 -10.45 3.55
CA LEU A 27 0.74 -9.47 2.63
C LEU A 27 -0.32 -8.60 3.32
N ALA A 28 -1.15 -9.21 4.18
CA ALA A 28 -2.17 -8.48 4.94
C ALA A 28 -1.55 -7.43 5.88
N GLU A 29 -0.46 -7.80 6.58
CA GLU A 29 0.26 -6.86 7.44
C GLU A 29 0.92 -5.72 6.65
N ILE A 30 1.49 -6.03 5.48
CA ILE A 30 2.05 -5.00 4.57
C ILE A 30 0.96 -4.04 4.09
N LEU A 31 -0.21 -4.54 3.68
CA LEU A 31 -1.34 -3.71 3.24
C LEU A 31 -1.88 -2.84 4.37
N ASN A 32 -1.99 -3.38 5.59
CA ASN A 32 -2.41 -2.61 6.77
C ASN A 32 -1.40 -1.52 7.13
N ASP A 33 -0.09 -1.80 7.01
CA ASP A 33 0.94 -0.79 7.25
C ASP A 33 0.94 0.30 6.17
N LEU A 34 0.71 -0.06 4.90
CA LEU A 34 0.54 0.90 3.81
C LEU A 34 -0.69 1.79 4.02
N ASP A 35 -1.82 1.24 4.43
CA ASP A 35 -3.04 2.03 4.69
C ASP A 35 -2.86 2.98 5.89
N ARG A 36 -2.12 2.56 6.92
CA ARG A 36 -1.74 3.42 8.05
C ARG A 36 -0.85 4.59 7.61
N GLN A 37 0.08 4.36 6.69
CA GLN A 37 0.96 5.40 6.16
C GLN A 37 0.26 6.30 5.13
N PHE A 38 -0.66 5.72 4.34
CA PHE A 38 -1.35 6.35 3.23
C PHE A 38 -2.86 6.01 3.31
N PRO A 39 -3.64 6.78 4.10
CA PRO A 39 -5.04 6.47 4.35
C PRO A 39 -5.86 6.29 3.06
N GLY A 40 -6.55 5.16 2.94
CA GLY A 40 -7.35 4.83 1.76
C GLY A 40 -6.59 4.08 0.66
N PHE A 41 -5.29 3.78 0.86
CA PHE A 41 -4.50 3.01 -0.09
C PHE A 41 -5.02 1.59 -0.25
N LYS A 42 -5.40 0.90 0.84
CA LYS A 42 -5.88 -0.49 0.76
C LYS A 42 -7.12 -0.60 -0.11
N PHE A 43 -8.08 0.31 0.03
CA PHE A 43 -9.33 0.35 -0.75
C PHE A 43 -9.14 0.57 -2.26
N ARG A 44 -7.96 1.02 -2.69
CA ARG A 44 -7.66 1.19 -4.13
C ARG A 44 -7.06 -0.05 -4.76
N VAL A 45 -6.59 -0.99 -3.96
CA VAL A 45 -5.81 -2.16 -4.40
C VAL A 45 -6.56 -3.46 -4.15
N VAL A 46 -7.33 -3.51 -3.06
CA VAL A 46 -8.09 -4.67 -2.63
C VAL A 46 -9.56 -4.46 -2.99
N ASP A 47 -10.19 -5.47 -3.57
CA ASP A 47 -11.62 -5.43 -3.84
C ASP A 47 -12.46 -5.57 -2.55
N GLU A 48 -13.78 -5.43 -2.66
CA GLU A 48 -14.70 -5.56 -1.52
C GLU A 48 -14.74 -6.98 -0.93
N GLN A 49 -14.06 -7.96 -1.53
CA GLN A 49 -13.98 -9.35 -1.09
C GLN A 49 -12.64 -9.71 -0.44
N ASP A 50 -11.75 -8.74 -0.20
CA ASP A 50 -10.37 -8.99 0.28
C ASP A 50 -9.58 -9.95 -0.65
N ARG A 51 -9.85 -9.94 -1.97
CA ARG A 51 -9.16 -10.77 -2.97
C ARG A 51 -8.13 -10.01 -3.80
#